data_AF-A0A9D4KY58-F1
#
_entry.id   AF-A0A9D4KY58-F1
#
_cell.length_a   1.000
_cell.length_b   1.000
_cell.length_c   1.000
_cell.angle_alpha   90.00
_cell.angle_beta   90.00
_cell.angle_gamma   90.00
#
_symmetry.space_group_name_H-M   'P 1'
#
loop_
_entity.id
_entity.type
_entity.pdbx_description
1 polymer ?
#
loop_
_entity_poly.entity_id
_entity_poly.type
_entity_poly.pdbx_seq_one_letter_code
_entity_poly.pdbx_strand_id
1 'polypeptide(L)' 'MDGWMDGWMDGWMDGWMDGWMDGWMDGWMDGWMDGWMDGWMDGWMDGWMDGWMDGWMDGWIDG' A
#
# COMPACT_ATOMS: atom_id res chain seq x y z
N MET A 1 -41.61 -16.53 15.96
CA MET A 1 -40.36 -16.31 16.72
C MET A 1 -39.22 -15.98 15.75
N ASP A 2 -39.56 -15.56 14.54
CA ASP A 2 -38.75 -15.88 13.37
C ASP A 2 -38.00 -14.61 12.91
N GLY A 3 -38.66 -13.45 12.96
CA GLY A 3 -38.03 -12.17 12.64
C GLY A 3 -36.94 -11.69 13.61
N TRP A 4 -36.80 -12.29 14.80
CA TRP A 4 -35.69 -11.97 15.72
C TRP A 4 -34.41 -12.74 15.37
N MET A 5 -34.54 -13.96 14.81
CA MET A 5 -33.39 -14.70 14.27
C MET A 5 -32.94 -14.10 12.94
N ASP A 6 -33.89 -13.74 12.07
CA ASP A 6 -33.57 -13.12 10.77
C ASP A 6 -32.84 -11.79 10.95
N GLY A 7 -33.35 -10.89 11.79
CA GLY A 7 -32.69 -9.59 12.03
C GLY A 7 -31.33 -9.69 12.73
N TRP A 8 -31.08 -10.76 13.49
CA TRP A 8 -29.79 -11.00 14.13
C TRP A 8 -28.78 -11.62 13.16
N MET A 9 -29.22 -12.53 12.28
CA MET A 9 -28.37 -13.04 11.20
C MET A 9 -28.00 -11.94 10.21
N ASP A 10 -28.97 -11.14 9.76
CA ASP A 10 -28.72 -10.06 8.80
C ASP A 10 -27.74 -9.02 9.38
N GLY A 11 -27.99 -8.54 10.62
CA GLY A 11 -27.11 -7.54 11.23
C GLY A 11 -25.69 -8.06 11.53
N TRP A 12 -25.54 -9.35 11.84
CA TRP A 12 -24.23 -9.95 12.05
C TRP A 12 -23.50 -10.20 10.73
N MET A 13 -24.22 -10.61 9.70
CA MET A 13 -23.67 -10.88 8.38
C MET A 13 -23.25 -9.58 7.69
N ASP A 14 -24.07 -8.53 7.75
CA ASP A 14 -23.75 -7.19 7.24
C ASP A 14 -22.56 -6.59 7.99
N GLY A 15 -22.61 -6.57 9.33
CA GLY A 15 -21.52 -5.96 10.12
C GLY A 15 -20.18 -6.69 9.99
N TRP A 16 -20.20 -8.01 9.82
CA TRP A 16 -18.98 -8.79 9.59
C TRP A 16 -18.47 -8.62 8.16
N MET A 17 -19.37 -8.60 7.18
CA MET A 17 -19.02 -8.44 5.77
C MET A 17 -18.47 -7.03 5.49
N ASP A 18 -19.13 -5.98 6.00
CA ASP A 18 -18.64 -4.60 5.90
C ASP A 18 -17.31 -4.42 6.62
N GLY A 19 -17.22 -4.85 7.90
CA GLY A 19 -16.00 -4.65 8.68
C GLY A 19 -14.80 -5.44 8.15
N TRP A 20 -15.02 -6.63 7.59
CA TRP A 20 -13.95 -7.42 6.98
C TRP A 20 -13.57 -6.88 5.60
N MET A 21 -14.56 -6.47 4.79
CA MET A 21 -14.33 -5.94 3.46
C MET A 21 -13.63 -4.58 3.53
N ASP A 22 -14.07 -3.66 4.38
CA ASP A 22 -13.43 -2.36 4.59
C ASP A 22 -12.02 -2.54 5.18
N GLY A 23 -11.88 -3.30 6.27
CA GLY A 23 -10.59 -3.46 6.93
C GLY A 23 -9.54 -4.19 6.08
N TRP A 24 -9.96 -5.15 5.26
CA TRP A 24 -9.06 -5.86 4.35
C TRP A 24 -8.76 -5.03 3.11
N MET A 25 -9.75 -4.34 2.54
CA MET A 25 -9.57 -3.51 1.36
C MET A 25 -8.72 -2.28 1.67
N ASP A 26 -8.98 -1.57 2.76
CA ASP A 26 -8.15 -0.43 3.20
C ASP A 26 -6.74 -0.89 3.58
N GLY A 27 -6.62 -1.92 4.44
CA GLY A 27 -5.31 -2.38 4.91
C GLY A 27 -4.42 -2.95 3.80
N TRP A 28 -5.01 -3.64 2.81
CA TRP A 28 -4.27 -4.18 1.67
C TRP A 28 -3.97 -3.09 0.64
N MET A 29 -4.93 -2.21 0.35
CA MET A 29 -4.75 -1.15 -0.63
C MET A 29 -3.76 -0.11 -0.14
N ASP A 30 -3.86 0.36 1.11
CA ASP A 30 -2.90 1.31 1.70
C ASP A 30 -1.52 0.65 1.84
N GLY A 31 -1.44 -0.53 2.45
CA GLY A 31 -0.15 -1.19 2.69
C GLY A 31 0.60 -1.57 1.41
N TRP A 32 -0.13 -1.96 0.36
CA TRP A 32 0.48 -2.29 -0.93
C TRP A 32 0.81 -1.04 -1.74
N MET A 33 -0.08 -0.05 -1.75
CA MET A 33 0.10 1.18 -2.51
C MET A 33 1.22 2.04 -1.89
N ASP A 34 1.24 2.22 -0.58
CA ASP A 34 2.31 2.95 0.12
C ASP A 34 3.64 2.20 0.00
N GLY A 35 3.66 0.89 0.32
CA GLY A 35 4.90 0.11 0.29
C GLY A 35 5.52 0.00 -1.10
N TRP A 36 4.70 -0.09 -2.14
CA TRP A 36 5.18 -0.16 -3.52
C TRP A 36 5.56 1.22 -4.06
N MET A 37 4.76 2.25 -3.76
CA MET A 37 5.03 3.61 -4.23
C MET A 37 6.25 4.20 -3.55
N ASP A 38 6.38 4.08 -2.23
CA ASP A 38 7.56 4.56 -1.47
C ASP A 38 8.80 3.76 -1.88
N GLY A 39 8.72 2.42 -1.85
CA GLY A 39 9.88 1.58 -2.17
C GLY A 39 10.39 1.73 -3.61
N TRP A 40 9.49 1.95 -4.57
CA TRP A 40 9.86 2.18 -5.96
C TRP A 40 10.37 3.61 -6.18
N MET A 41 9.71 4.60 -5.58
CA MET A 41 10.08 6.01 -5.74
C MET A 41 11.41 6.31 -5.06
N ASP A 42 11.63 5.85 -3.82
CA ASP A 42 12.90 6.00 -3.11
C ASP A 42 14.01 5.23 -3.83
N GLY A 43 13.80 3.95 -4.14
CA GLY A 43 14.84 3.12 -4.78
C GLY A 43 15.24 3.61 -6.18
N TRP A 44 14.28 4.14 -6.95
CA TRP A 44 14.57 4.70 -8.28
C TRP A 44 15.21 6.08 -8.19
N MET A 45 14.74 6.93 -7.28
CA MET A 45 15.26 8.28 -7.12
C MET A 45 16.68 8.26 -6.53
N ASP A 46 16.93 7.46 -5.49
CA ASP A 46 18.26 7.29 -4.90
C ASP A 46 19.22 6.66 -5.92
N GLY A 47 18.83 5.55 -6.55
CA GLY A 47 19.71 4.85 -7.51
C GLY A 47 20.04 5.68 -8.74
N TRP A 48 19.10 6.49 -9.24
CA TRP A 48 19.34 7.38 -10.37
C TRP A 48 20.17 8.59 -9.98
N MET A 49 19.91 9.17 -8.81
CA MET A 49 20.61 10.35 -8.32
C MET A 49 22.06 10.01 -7.95
N ASP A 50 22.29 8.91 -7.23
CA ASP A 50 23.63 8.41 -6.89
C ASP A 50 24.40 8.03 -8.17
N GLY A 51 23.80 7.24 -9.06
CA GLY A 51 24.47 6.81 -10.29
C GLY A 51 24.80 7.96 -11.24
N TRP A 52 23.96 9.00 -11.29
CA TRP A 52 24.23 10.18 -12.08
C TRP A 52 25.30 11.06 -11.42
N MET A 53 25.24 11.24 -10.11
CA MET A 53 26.18 12.09 -9.37
C MET A 53 27.59 11.47 -9.34
N ASP A 54 27.70 10.15 -9.14
CA ASP A 54 28.95 9.40 -9.19
C ASP A 54 29.54 9.43 -10.61
N GLY A 55 28.74 9.12 -11.63
CA GLY A 55 29.20 9.13 -13.02
C GLY A 55 29.63 10.52 -13.51
N TRP A 56 29.01 11.58 -13.00
CA TRP A 56 29.41 12.96 -13.31
C TRP A 56 30.66 13.37 -12.53
N MET A 57 30.79 13.02 -11.25
CA MET A 57 32.01 13.29 -10.47
C MET A 57 33.22 12.55 -11.03
N ASP A 58 33.10 11.27 -11.35
CA ASP A 58 34.19 10.46 -11.91
C ASP A 58 34.63 11.02 -13.26
N GLY A 59 33.69 11.37 -14.14
CA GLY A 59 33.99 11.96 -15.44
C GLY A 59 34.62 13.36 -15.40
N TRP A 60 34.43 14.10 -14.30
CA TRP A 60 35.02 15.42 -14.09
C TRP A 60 36.38 15.37 -13.38
N ILE A 61 36.62 14.36 -12.53
CA ILE A 61 37.86 14.19 -11.77
C ILE A 61 38.92 13.48 -12.61
N ASP A 62 38.52 12.54 -13.48
CA ASP A 62 39.44 11.81 -14.38
C ASP A 62 39.71 12.54 -15.72
N GLY A 63 39.18 13.76 -15.90
CA GLY A 63 39.30 14.60 -17.10
C GLY A 63 40.40 15.66 -17.04
#